data_AF-A0A522Z4Z0-F1
#
_entry.id   AF-A0A522Z4Z0-F1
#
_cell.length_a   1.000
_cell.length_b   1.000
_cell.length_c   1.000
_cell.angle_alpha   90.00
_cell.angle_beta   90.00
_cell.angle_gamma   90.00
#
_symmetry.space_group_name_H-M   'P 1'
#
loop_
_entity.id
_entity.type
_entity.pdbx_description
1 polymer ?
#
loop_
_entity_poly.entity_id
_entity_poly.type
_entity_poly.pdbx_seq_one_letter_code
_entity_poly.pdbx_strand_id
1 'polypeptide(L)' 'MALTDREKTIVAISNAISVYSVYAKSPDMLPKNMSLIDFVLKSTPESLRKEISMDLIDEIFEFVSKTQSGTFINPAD' A
#
# COMPACT_ATOMS: atom_id res chain seq x y z
N MET A 1 -16.31 -15.31 -10.97
CA MET A 1 -14.89 -15.69 -11.02
C MET A 1 -14.22 -15.23 -9.74
N ALA A 2 -13.30 -16.02 -9.19
CA ALA A 2 -12.54 -15.63 -8.00
C ALA A 2 -11.25 -14.91 -8.41
N LEU A 3 -10.78 -13.97 -7.60
CA LEU A 3 -9.50 -13.28 -7.82
C LEU A 3 -8.34 -14.27 -7.78
N THR A 4 -7.38 -14.08 -8.67
CA THR A 4 -6.08 -14.75 -8.68
C THR A 4 -5.22 -14.29 -7.50
N ASP A 5 -4.21 -15.07 -7.15
CA ASP A 5 -3.26 -14.70 -6.08
C ASP A 5 -2.50 -13.41 -6.41
N ARG A 6 -2.20 -13.18 -7.69
CA ARG A 6 -1.58 -11.93 -8.15
C ARG A 6 -2.49 -10.73 -7.92
N GLU A 7 -3.76 -10.82 -8.31
CA GLU A 7 -4.74 -9.73 -8.08
C GLU A 7 -4.95 -9.47 -6.58
N LYS A 8 -5.05 -10.52 -5.76
CA LYS A 8 -5.14 -10.37 -4.29
C LYS A 8 -3.91 -9.70 -3.71
N THR A 9 -2.72 -10.02 -4.22
CA THR A 9 -1.46 -9.40 -3.79
C THR A 9 -1.44 -7.92 -4.12
N ILE A 10 -1.84 -7.53 -5.33
CA ILE A 10 -1.93 -6.12 -5.73
C ILE A 10 -2.88 -5.35 -4.80
N VAL A 11 -4.05 -5.92 -4.49
CA VAL A 11 -5.03 -5.32 -3.56
C VAL A 11 -4.44 -5.18 -2.15
N ALA A 12 -3.74 -6.20 -1.66
CA ALA A 12 -3.11 -6.16 -0.34
C ALA A 12 -2.02 -5.08 -0.24
N ILE A 13 -1.13 -4.98 -1.25
CA ILE A 13 -0.08 -3.95 -1.30
C ILE A 13 -0.70 -2.56 -1.37
N SER A 14 -1.69 -2.35 -2.25
CA SER A 14 -2.37 -1.05 -2.40
C SER A 14 -3.01 -0.56 -1.10
N ASN A 15 -3.71 -1.47 -0.40
CA ASN A 15 -4.30 -1.17 0.90
C ASN A 15 -3.22 -0.87 1.96
N ALA A 16 -2.16 -1.68 2.02
CA ALA A 16 -1.08 -1.49 2.98
C ALA A 16 -0.38 -0.14 2.77
N ILE A 17 -0.10 0.25 1.53
CA ILE A 17 0.46 1.56 1.19
C ILE A 17 -0.49 2.69 1.59
N SER A 18 -1.78 2.55 1.32
CA SER A 18 -2.77 3.57 1.68
C SER A 18 -2.84 3.79 3.19
N VAL A 19 -2.87 2.72 3.97
CA VAL A 19 -2.86 2.79 5.44
C VAL A 19 -1.53 3.37 5.95
N TYR A 20 -0.40 2.92 5.40
CA TYR A 20 0.91 3.45 5.75
C TYR A 20 1.00 4.96 5.47
N SER A 21 0.51 5.45 4.33
CA SER A 21 0.48 6.88 3.99
C SER A 21 -0.35 7.70 4.97
N VAL A 22 -1.44 7.14 5.52
CA VAL A 22 -2.23 7.80 6.58
C VAL A 22 -1.43 7.85 7.88
N TYR A 23 -0.85 6.73 8.31
CA TYR A 23 -0.05 6.70 9.53
C TYR A 23 1.23 7.53 9.44
N ALA A 24 1.84 7.65 8.25
CA ALA A 24 3.01 8.49 8.02
C ALA A 24 2.71 9.99 8.25
N LYS A 25 1.44 10.41 8.12
CA LYS A 25 0.99 11.77 8.47
C LYS A 25 0.76 11.96 9.97
N SER A 26 0.73 10.89 10.76
CA SER A 26 0.47 10.91 12.19
C SER A 26 1.64 10.25 12.95
N PRO A 27 2.63 11.04 13.41
CA PRO A 27 3.89 10.54 13.95
C PRO A 27 3.75 9.60 15.16
N ASP A 28 2.61 9.63 15.86
CA ASP A 28 2.33 8.79 17.03
C ASP A 28 1.74 7.40 16.68
N MET A 29 1.35 7.17 15.42
CA MET A 29 0.68 5.93 14.99
C MET A 29 1.60 4.92 14.31
N LEU A 30 2.74 5.34 13.74
CA LEU A 30 3.71 4.41 13.17
C LEU A 30 4.65 3.87 14.25
N PRO A 31 4.87 2.54 14.30
CA PRO A 31 5.94 1.97 15.10
C PRO A 31 7.28 2.59 14.70
N LYS A 32 8.07 3.02 15.69
CA LYS A 32 9.42 3.55 15.43
C LYS A 32 10.22 2.52 14.64
N ASN A 33 10.82 2.96 13.52
CA ASN A 33 11.67 2.16 12.62
C ASN A 33 10.92 1.20 11.67
N MET A 34 9.63 1.39 11.41
CA MET A 34 8.91 0.59 10.41
C MET A 34 8.99 1.25 9.03
N SER A 35 9.61 0.58 8.06
CA SER A 35 9.59 1.02 6.65
C SER A 35 8.28 0.63 5.95
N LEU A 36 7.98 1.27 4.82
CA LEU A 36 6.85 0.91 3.97
C LEU A 36 6.94 -0.54 3.49
N ILE A 37 8.14 -1.01 3.12
CA ILE A 37 8.37 -2.37 2.67
C ILE A 37 8.08 -3.37 3.81
N ASP A 38 8.58 -3.10 5.02
CA ASP A 38 8.30 -3.93 6.19
C ASP A 38 6.80 -3.96 6.51
N PHE A 39 6.12 -2.83 6.35
CA PHE A 39 4.67 -2.71 6.56
C PHE A 39 3.89 -3.56 5.56
N VAL A 40 4.24 -3.48 4.27
CA VAL A 40 3.61 -4.28 3.21
C VAL A 40 3.82 -5.78 3.44
N LEU A 41 5.05 -6.21 3.77
CA LEU A 41 5.36 -7.61 4.03
C LEU A 41 4.60 -8.14 5.26
N LYS A 42 4.52 -7.36 6.34
CA LYS A 42 3.79 -7.74 7.56
C LYS A 42 2.28 -7.76 7.37
N SER A 43 1.76 -6.88 6.52
CA SER A 43 0.32 -6.77 6.25
C SER A 43 -0.19 -7.77 5.20
N THR A 44 0.71 -8.42 4.46
CA THR A 44 0.34 -9.38 3.41
C THR A 44 0.44 -10.83 3.92
N PRO A 45 -0.60 -11.68 3.70
CA PRO A 45 -0.57 -13.09 4.06
C PRO A 45 0.60 -13.84 3.44
N GLU A 46 1.18 -14.80 4.17
CA GLU A 46 2.37 -15.54 3.73
C GLU A 46 2.19 -16.28 2.40
N SER A 47 0.98 -16.80 2.14
CA SER A 47 0.65 -17.48 0.88
C SER A 47 0.77 -16.59 -0.35
N LEU A 48 0.68 -15.26 -0.16
CA LEU A 48 0.75 -14.25 -1.22
C LEU A 48 2.13 -13.57 -1.30
N ARG A 49 2.97 -13.70 -0.27
CA ARG A 49 4.31 -13.05 -0.24
C ARG A 49 5.22 -13.47 -1.38
N LYS A 50 5.06 -14.68 -1.92
CA LYS A 50 5.80 -15.19 -3.09
C LYS A 50 5.60 -14.36 -4.36
N GLU A 51 4.48 -13.63 -4.45
CA GLU A 51 4.14 -12.77 -5.59
C GLU A 51 4.64 -11.32 -5.39
N ILE A 52 5.20 -11.00 -4.23
CA ILE A 52 5.71 -9.67 -3.92
C ILE A 52 7.14 -9.53 -4.44
N SER A 53 7.36 -8.54 -5.30
CA SER A 53 8.68 -8.04 -5.68
C SER A 53 8.83 -6.57 -5.29
N MET A 54 10.07 -6.07 -5.20
CA MET A 54 10.31 -4.64 -4.97
C MET A 54 9.71 -3.80 -6.11
N ASP A 55 9.91 -4.22 -7.36
CA ASP A 55 9.34 -3.55 -8.54
C ASP A 55 7.82 -3.41 -8.45
N LEU A 56 7.12 -4.46 -7.96
CA LEU A 56 5.67 -4.43 -7.79
C LEU A 56 5.24 -3.46 -6.68
N ILE A 57 6.00 -3.41 -5.59
CA ILE A 57 5.74 -2.44 -4.50
C ILE A 57 5.93 -1.02 -5.02
N ASP A 58 7.01 -0.74 -5.75
CA ASP A 58 7.33 0.58 -6.28
C ASP A 58 6.28 1.03 -7.31
N GLU A 59 5.88 0.14 -8.23
CA GLU A 59 4.82 0.41 -9.22
C GLU A 59 3.50 0.77 -8.54
N ILE A 60 3.08 -0.03 -7.55
CA ILE A 60 1.82 0.21 -6.83
C ILE A 60 1.95 1.46 -5.96
N PHE A 61 3.11 1.72 -5.36
CA PHE A 61 3.37 2.93 -4.59
C PHE A 61 3.21 4.18 -5.45
N GLU A 62 3.82 4.19 -6.64
CA GLU A 62 3.70 5.29 -7.58
C GLU A 62 2.24 5.49 -8.00
N PHE A 63 1.54 4.40 -8.33
CA PHE A 63 0.12 4.43 -8.69
C PHE A 63 -0.74 5.03 -7.56
N VAL A 64 -0.66 4.47 -6.36
CA VAL A 64 -1.44 4.91 -5.19
C VAL A 64 -1.11 6.36 -4.84
N SER A 65 0.17 6.74 -4.87
CA SER A 65 0.61 8.11 -4.58
C SER A 65 0.03 9.10 -5.59
N LYS A 66 0.00 8.77 -6.89
CA LYS A 66 -0.63 9.59 -7.93
C LYS A 66 -2.14 9.69 -7.73
N THR A 67 -2.82 8.59 -7.40
CA THR A 67 -4.27 8.59 -7.13
C THR A 67 -4.61 9.44 -5.90
N GLN A 68 -3.86 9.31 -4.82
CA GLN A 68 -4.07 10.10 -3.60
C GLN A 68 -3.71 11.57 -3.77
N SER A 69 -2.72 11.89 -4.61
CA SER A 69 -2.35 13.28 -4.95
C SER A 69 -3.39 13.94 -5.85
N GLY A 70 -4.07 13.17 -6.71
CA GLY A 70 -5.12 13.64 -7.62
C GLY A 70 -6.53 13.68 -7.03
N THR A 71 -6.73 13.36 -5.75
CA THR A 71 -8.08 13.29 -5.15
C THR A 71 -8.10 13.83 -3.72
N PHE A 72 -7.76 15.11 -3.61
CA PHE A 72 -8.59 16.07 -2.88
C PHE A 72 -9.01 17.15 -3.87
N ILE A 73 -9.78 16.78 -4.91
CA ILE A 73 -10.67 17.79 -5.51
C ILE A 73 -11.61 18.15 -4.38
N ASN A 74 -11.42 19.35 -3.85
CA ASN A 74 -12.30 19.96 -2.88
C ASN A 74 -13.73 19.86 -3.46
N PRO A 75 -14.75 19.35 -2.74
CA PRO A 75 -16.13 19.42 -3.22
C PRO A 75 -16.68 20.88 -3.27
N ALA A 76 -15.79 21.86 -3.36
CA ALA A 76 -16.04 23.29 -3.37
C ALA A 76 -15.20 24.06 -4.43
N ASP A 77 -14.53 23.38 -5.37
CA ASP A 77 -14.03 24.00 -6.62
C ASP A 77 -14.85 23.52 -7.82
#